data_AF-A0A3N5XJ84-F1
#
_entry.id   AF-A0A3N5XJ84-F1
#
_cell.length_a   1.000
_cell.length_b   1.000
_cell.length_c   1.000
_cell.angle_alpha   90.00
_cell.angle_beta   90.00
_cell.angle_gamma   90.00
#
_symmetry.space_group_name_H-M   'P 1'
#
loop_
_entity.id
_entity.type
_entity.pdbx_description
1 polymer ?
#
loop_
_entity_poly.entity_id
_entity_poly.type
_entity_poly.pdbx_seq_one_letter_code
_entity_poly.pdbx_strand_id
1 'polypeptide(L)'
;MAGVDGRTVVREGMTVAAFIAALTNAIPGLRELSRRSWCTKQRSRLRTLDRKIVWVHDGEKVPWALWGADHGFFELEWAGRLPYLRAVAAVASEPLATG
;
A
#
# COMPACT_ATOMS: atom_id res chain seq x y z
N MET A 1 10.19 -39.19 34.28
CA MET A 1 11.34 -39.07 33.35
C MET A 1 11.23 -40.28 32.43
N ALA A 2 11.06 -40.25 31.11
CA ALA A 2 11.21 -39.29 30.02
C ALA A 2 9.90 -39.30 29.19
N GLY A 3 9.45 -38.23 28.51
CA GLY A 3 10.18 -37.44 27.53
C GLY A 3 9.69 -37.85 26.15
N VAL A 4 8.59 -37.22 25.71
CA VAL A 4 7.96 -37.37 24.39
C VAL A 4 8.93 -36.91 23.30
N ASP A 5 9.16 -37.71 22.26
CA ASP A 5 9.72 -37.18 21.00
C ASP A 5 8.98 -37.79 19.80
N GLY A 6 7.82 -37.18 19.50
CA GLY A 6 7.20 -37.27 18.19
C GLY A 6 7.68 -36.08 17.36
N ARG A 7 8.80 -36.25 16.65
CA ARG A 7 9.23 -35.30 15.61
C ARG A 7 8.99 -35.89 14.23
N THR A 8 7.76 -35.71 13.76
CA THR A 8 7.41 -35.77 12.35
C THR A 8 8.17 -34.65 11.63
N VAL A 9 9.25 -35.00 10.94
CA VAL A 9 9.94 -34.09 10.02
C VAL A 9 9.09 -33.99 8.75
N VAL A 10 8.06 -33.13 8.79
CA VAL A 10 7.36 -32.70 7.58
C VAL A 10 8.32 -31.80 6.79
N ARG A 11 8.93 -32.38 5.75
CA ARG A 11 9.64 -31.64 4.71
C ARG A 11 8.57 -30.97 3.84
N GLU A 12 8.03 -29.85 4.30
CA GLU A 12 7.09 -29.04 3.52
C GLU A 12 7.85 -28.43 2.35
N GLY A 13 7.59 -28.95 1.14
CA GLY A 13 8.00 -28.30 -0.09
C GLY A 13 7.42 -26.89 -0.11
N MET A 14 8.29 -25.90 -0.08
CA MET A 14 7.93 -24.49 -0.15
C MET A 14 7.07 -24.27 -1.39
N THR A 15 5.78 -23.97 -1.21
CA THR A 15 4.87 -23.73 -2.34
C THR A 15 5.40 -22.58 -3.20
N VAL A 16 5.14 -22.62 -4.51
CA VAL A 16 5.56 -21.55 -5.42
C VAL A 16 5.09 -20.18 -4.92
N ALA A 17 3.91 -20.11 -4.30
CA ALA A 17 3.41 -18.90 -3.64
C ALA A 17 4.28 -18.46 -2.44
N ALA A 18 4.69 -19.38 -1.56
CA ALA A 18 5.59 -19.09 -0.45
C ALA A 18 7.00 -18.69 -0.93
N PHE A 19 7.49 -19.30 -2.00
CA PHE A 19 8.77 -18.97 -2.62
C PHE A 19 8.73 -17.57 -3.27
N ILE A 20 7.64 -17.24 -3.97
CA ILE A 20 7.42 -15.89 -4.52
C ILE A 20 7.26 -14.87 -3.38
N ALA A 21 6.52 -15.19 -2.31
CA ALA A 21 6.37 -14.31 -1.15
C ALA A 21 7.73 -14.07 -0.45
N ALA A 22 8.56 -15.11 -0.33
CA ALA A 22 9.92 -15.00 0.21
C ALA A 22 10.84 -14.18 -0.70
N LEU A 23 10.81 -14.38 -2.02
CA LEU A 23 11.56 -13.56 -2.99
C LEU A 23 11.12 -12.10 -2.99
N THR A 24 9.81 -11.84 -2.85
CA THR A 24 9.27 -10.47 -2.76
C THR A 24 9.69 -9.78 -1.46
N ASN A 25 9.88 -10.54 -0.38
CA ASN A 25 10.43 -10.02 0.88
C ASN A 25 11.96 -9.90 0.88
N ALA A 26 12.66 -10.77 0.14
CA ALA A 26 14.13 -10.83 0.14
C ALA A 26 14.79 -9.76 -0.73
N ILE A 27 14.05 -9.11 -1.63
CA ILE A 27 14.61 -8.10 -2.54
C ILE A 27 14.06 -6.71 -2.16
N PRO A 28 14.78 -5.93 -1.32
CA PRO A 28 14.32 -4.62 -0.86
C PRO A 28 13.98 -3.66 -2.01
N GLY A 29 14.70 -3.75 -3.13
CA GLY A 29 14.43 -2.96 -4.33
C GLY A 29 13.10 -3.29 -5.03
N LEU A 30 12.66 -4.56 -5.02
CA LEU A 30 11.42 -4.99 -5.67
C LEU A 30 10.19 -4.53 -4.90
N ARG A 31 10.26 -4.54 -3.56
CA ARG A 31 9.20 -4.07 -2.67
C ARG A 31 9.03 -2.55 -2.78
N GLU A 32 10.14 -1.82 -2.87
CA GLU A 32 10.14 -0.38 -3.11
C GLU A 32 9.63 0.00 -4.50
N LEU A 33 10.06 -0.71 -5.54
CA LEU A 33 9.54 -0.52 -6.91
C LEU A 33 8.05 -0.85 -7.01
N SER A 34 7.60 -1.92 -6.36
CA SER A 34 6.17 -2.31 -6.33
C SER A 34 5.33 -1.27 -5.59
N ARG A 35 5.83 -0.75 -4.46
CA ARG A 35 5.21 0.34 -3.71
C ARG A 35 5.09 1.60 -4.56
N ARG A 36 6.16 2.01 -5.23
CA ARG A 36 6.19 3.20 -6.09
C ARG A 36 5.27 3.05 -7.31
N SER A 37 5.27 1.90 -7.96
CA SER A 37 4.36 1.57 -9.07
C SER A 37 2.90 1.64 -8.63
N TRP A 38 2.58 1.07 -7.47
CA TRP A 38 1.24 1.17 -6.89
C TRP A 38 0.85 2.63 -6.61
N CYS A 39 1.73 3.43 -6.02
CA CYS A 39 1.45 4.84 -5.74
C CYS A 39 1.17 5.64 -7.02
N THR A 40 1.99 5.43 -8.06
CA THR A 40 1.78 6.05 -9.38
C THR A 40 0.44 5.64 -10.00
N LYS A 41 0.05 4.36 -9.87
CA LYS A 41 -1.23 3.87 -10.37
C LYS A 41 -2.41 4.50 -9.62
N GLN A 42 -2.33 4.66 -8.30
CA GLN A 42 -3.39 5.33 -7.53
C GLN A 42 -3.48 6.81 -7.87
N ARG A 43 -2.35 7.51 -8.01
CA ARG A 43 -2.31 8.91 -8.46
C ARG A 43 -2.95 9.08 -9.84
N SER A 44 -2.65 8.17 -10.77
CA SER A 44 -3.27 8.18 -12.10
C SER A 44 -4.78 7.93 -12.01
N ARG A 45 -5.22 6.94 -11.22
CA ARG A 45 -6.63 6.68 -10.96
C ARG A 45 -7.36 7.88 -10.35
N LEU A 46 -6.75 8.57 -9.38
CA LEU A 46 -7.28 9.78 -8.76
C LEU A 46 -7.36 10.97 -9.73
N ARG A 47 -6.55 10.97 -10.80
CA ARG A 47 -6.64 11.98 -11.87
C ARG A 47 -7.69 11.64 -12.93
N THR A 48 -7.86 10.35 -13.26
CA THR A 48 -8.80 9.89 -14.30
C THR A 48 -10.22 9.75 -13.77
N LEU A 49 -10.36 9.26 -12.54
CA LEU A 49 -11.64 9.29 -11.85
C LEU A 49 -11.84 10.72 -11.38
N ASP A 50 -12.81 11.43 -11.96
CA ASP A 50 -13.37 12.68 -11.41
C ASP A 50 -13.75 12.53 -9.91
N ARG A 51 -13.89 11.27 -9.47
CA ARG A 51 -13.92 10.86 -8.07
C ARG A 51 -12.57 11.17 -7.40
N LYS A 52 -12.59 12.27 -6.64
CA LYS A 52 -11.49 12.78 -5.81
C LYS A 52 -10.94 11.79 -4.77
N ILE A 53 -11.55 10.60 -4.57
CA ILE A 53 -11.28 9.69 -3.45
C ILE A 53 -11.15 8.23 -3.91
N VAL A 54 -10.12 7.52 -3.42
CA VAL A 54 -9.90 6.07 -3.59
C VAL A 54 -9.75 5.41 -2.23
N TRP A 55 -10.66 4.50 -1.88
CA TRP A 55 -10.61 3.78 -0.60
C TRP A 55 -9.51 2.69 -0.59
N VAL A 56 -8.81 2.59 0.54
CA VAL A 56 -7.80 1.54 0.77
C VAL A 56 -8.41 0.49 1.68
N HIS A 57 -8.97 -0.55 1.07
CA HIS A 57 -9.59 -1.66 1.78
C HIS A 57 -8.58 -2.71 2.27
N ASP A 58 -7.39 -2.72 1.68
CA ASP A 58 -6.37 -3.72 1.93
C ASP A 58 -5.37 -3.23 3.00
N GLY A 59 -5.34 -3.91 4.15
CA GLY A 59 -4.47 -3.57 5.27
C GLY A 59 -2.98 -3.59 4.93
N GLU A 60 -2.56 -4.45 4.00
CA GLU A 60 -1.16 -4.53 3.55
C GLU A 60 -0.77 -3.34 2.64
N LYS A 61 -1.75 -2.64 2.05
CA LYS A 61 -1.54 -1.40 1.29
C LYS A 61 -1.57 -0.13 2.13
N VAL A 62 -1.99 -0.19 3.39
CA VAL A 62 -1.98 0.98 4.30
C VAL A 62 -0.57 1.56 4.49
N PRO A 63 0.48 0.75 4.72
CA PRO A 63 1.87 1.26 4.77
C PRO A 63 2.32 1.90 3.46
N TRP A 64 1.80 1.44 2.32
CA TRP A 64 2.13 2.00 1.01
C TRP A 64 1.42 3.33 0.78
N ALA A 65 0.19 3.45 1.28
CA ALA A 65 -0.58 4.69 1.29
C ALA A 65 0.09 5.76 2.16
N LEU A 66 0.51 5.39 3.38
CA LEU A 66 1.25 6.30 4.27
C LEU A 66 2.54 6.81 3.61
N TRP A 67 3.32 5.90 3.03
CA TRP A 67 4.52 6.26 2.28
C TRP A 67 4.22 7.15 1.07
N GLY A 68 3.19 6.83 0.28
CA GLY A 68 2.81 7.64 -0.88
C GLY A 68 2.34 9.05 -0.52
N ALA A 69 1.69 9.20 0.63
CA ALA A 69 1.29 10.51 1.16
C ALA A 69 2.49 11.34 1.62
N ASP A 70 3.42 10.74 2.35
CA ASP A 70 4.68 11.38 2.77
C ASP A 70 5.50 11.88 1.57
N HIS A 71 5.50 11.13 0.46
CA HIS A 71 6.20 11.49 -0.77
C HIS A 71 5.37 12.33 -1.77
N GLY A 72 4.18 12.82 -1.39
CA GLY A 72 3.38 13.74 -2.20
C GLY A 72 2.76 13.15 -3.46
N PHE A 73 2.50 11.83 -3.49
CA PHE A 73 1.76 11.21 -4.59
C PHE A 73 0.26 11.53 -4.55
N PHE A 74 -0.30 11.57 -3.34
CA PHE A 74 -1.71 11.78 -3.02
C PHE A 74 -1.81 12.20 -1.54
N GLU A 75 -2.96 12.69 -1.11
CA GLU A 75 -3.25 12.89 0.32
C GLU A 75 -3.86 11.62 0.89
N LEU A 76 -3.61 11.33 2.17
CA LEU A 76 -4.22 10.21 2.89
C LEU A 76 -5.08 10.77 4.01
N GLU A 77 -6.35 10.44 4.00
CA GLU A 77 -7.30 10.79 5.05
C GLU A 77 -8.00 9.55 5.58
N TRP A 78 -8.66 9.70 6.73
CA TRP A 78 -9.32 8.61 7.44
C TRP A 78 -10.79 8.94 7.65
N ALA A 79 -11.68 8.06 7.21
CA ALA A 79 -13.09 8.09 7.61
C ALA A 79 -13.32 6.98 8.64
N GLY A 80 -13.23 7.34 9.92
CA GLY A 80 -13.27 6.38 11.01
C GLY A 80 -12.05 5.46 11.00
N ARG A 81 -12.26 4.17 10.69
CA ARG A 81 -11.18 3.17 10.60
C ARG A 81 -10.75 2.84 9.16
N LEU A 82 -11.36 3.49 8.17
CA LEU A 82 -11.09 3.23 6.76
C LEU A 82 -10.24 4.35 6.17
N PRO A 83 -9.00 4.06 5.75
CA PRO A 83 -8.17 5.02 5.05
C PRO A 83 -8.65 5.20 3.61
N TYR A 84 -8.61 6.43 3.12
CA TYR A 84 -8.87 6.76 1.73
C TYR A 84 -7.84 7.75 1.21
N LEU A 85 -7.48 7.58 -0.06
CA LEU A 85 -6.56 8.43 -0.79
C LEU A 85 -7.35 9.55 -1.45
N ARG A 86 -6.80 10.75 -1.46
CA ARG A 86 -7.34 11.89 -2.19
C ARG A 86 -6.30 12.42 -3.16
N ALA A 87 -6.72 12.90 -4.32
CA ALA A 87 -5.80 13.58 -5.23
C ALA A 87 -5.19 14.77 -4.49
N VAL A 88 -3.85 14.93 -4.51
CA VAL A 88 -3.25 16.20 -4.08
C VAL A 88 -3.87 17.27 -4.96
N ALA A 89 -4.72 18.11 -4.38
CA ALA A 89 -5.18 19.28 -5.09
C ALA A 89 -3.91 20.05 -5.42
N ALA A 90 -3.61 20.23 -6.71
CA ALA A 90 -2.82 21.40 -7.07
C ALA A 90 -3.55 22.54 -6.39
N VAL A 91 -2.90 23.22 -5.43
CA VAL A 91 -3.48 24.37 -4.74
C VAL A 91 -4.01 25.26 -5.83
N ALA A 92 -5.31 25.16 -6.08
CA ALA A 92 -6.05 26.16 -6.80
C ALA A 92 -6.11 27.23 -5.75
N SER A 93 -5.09 28.10 -5.75
CA SER A 93 -5.17 29.38 -5.09
C SER A 93 -6.47 29.99 -5.59
N GLU A 94 -7.52 29.90 -4.79
CA GLU A 94 -8.74 30.62 -5.04
C GLU A 94 -8.31 32.09 -5.13
N PRO A 95 -8.53 32.80 -6.25
CA PRO A 95 -8.40 34.24 -6.23
C PRO A 95 -9.47 34.70 -5.24
N LEU A 96 -8.99 35.23 -4.11
CA LEU A 96 -9.80 35.81 -3.07
C LEU A 96 -10.69 36.90 -3.72
N ALA A 97 -11.92 36.53 -4.07
CA ALA A 97 -12.94 37.48 -4.48
C ALA A 97 -13.46 38.17 -3.22
N THR A 98 -12.73 39.19 -2.79
CA THR A 98 -13.27 40.33 -2.03
C THR A 98 -13.69 41.32 -3.11
N GLY A 99 -14.98 41.52 -3.40
CA GLY A 99 -15.96 42.08 -2.48
C GLY A 99 -16.06 43.56 -2.82
#